data_AF-A0A936ZLQ4-F1
#
_entry.id   AF-A0A936ZLQ4-F1
#
_cell.length_a   1.000
_cell.length_b   1.000
_cell.length_c   1.000
_cell.angle_alpha   90.00
_cell.angle_beta   90.00
_cell.angle_gamma   90.00
#
_symmetry.space_group_name_H-M   'P 1'
#
loop_
_entity.id
_entity.type
_entity.pdbx_description
1 polymer ?
#
loop_
_entity_poly.entity_id
_entity_poly.type
_entity_poly.pdbx_seq_one_letter_code
_entity_poly.pdbx_strand_id
1 'polypeptide(L)'
;MECYEKARSEGPKAIIVQEYYYGFGDNRDHIWRYFGSDKVLNLAFFVYHPYVSRIFAHASLFERVRYADVRLTSGFAYEDWHFNCEAIRAGYNFVVAENTLLFYRLRPGSLMQKALSLSVQQIPHSQYFEPSTFIKTCAADYERLRQEHTPAPSREEIKAAFLGNGICRELVMAAHRPEPTIGVANMAYVIFGSNLEERIDAGAAYFRACEQIGRQRFTDVVLLPFLKVGGSEKYILETLNALADLDPNRRFLVLTGELCEEHSWACKLPKHAMLLDLRALFEGSPLELLDVATLRLIQAVAPGAHVHFKDSPYALRFFRRFGGVLEENRCIFYRFCDPVVKYEGLWVTLGSTFGFLSECGHRIDLIITDTDATREQDVGKLDSLASKYHAVPLVTRARGGENPYRTETSRRNRLLWASRLDGQKRPDLLVEIGRRLALRCPSAIIDVFGSPVLERFDLEHFSGLPNISYKGAYSEFEALPYQDYDAFLYTSAFDGLPNVILEAMSHGLPVIAPDVGGISQVVTPATGFLVGNDPDDETLVEGYMNAICRIYDGTVDLASLREASVRLVEERHSEKAFMRQVALIFGLHTQGERPSHIHANSAERL
;
A
#
# COMPACT_ATOMS: atom_id res chain seq x y z
N MET A 1 -2.83 51.54 -4.01
CA MET A 1 -3.85 52.15 -4.89
C MET A 1 -4.21 51.21 -6.01
N GLU A 2 -3.25 50.74 -6.82
CA GLU A 2 -3.53 49.80 -7.93
C GLU A 2 -4.36 48.56 -7.54
N CYS A 3 -4.02 47.86 -6.44
CA CYS A 3 -4.83 46.71 -6.00
C CYS A 3 -6.28 47.08 -5.65
N TYR A 4 -6.52 48.28 -5.10
CA TYR A 4 -7.86 48.76 -4.76
C TYR A 4 -8.65 49.11 -6.03
N GLU A 5 -8.02 49.82 -6.96
CA GLU A 5 -8.64 50.15 -8.25
C GLU A 5 -8.98 48.90 -9.05
N LYS A 6 -8.07 47.93 -9.09
CA LYS A 6 -8.31 46.63 -9.71
C LYS A 6 -9.44 45.85 -9.03
N ALA A 7 -9.48 45.82 -7.70
CA ALA A 7 -10.58 45.19 -6.96
C ALA A 7 -11.93 45.86 -7.26
N ARG A 8 -11.96 47.19 -7.36
CA ARG A 8 -13.17 47.96 -7.70
C ARG A 8 -13.64 47.68 -9.12
N SER A 9 -12.72 47.52 -10.09
CA SER A 9 -13.08 47.25 -11.48
C SER A 9 -13.56 45.81 -11.73
N GLU A 10 -12.92 44.83 -11.09
CA GLU A 10 -13.23 43.40 -11.28
C GLU A 10 -14.45 42.94 -10.46
N GLY A 11 -14.77 43.66 -9.37
CA GLY A 11 -15.91 43.39 -8.52
C GLY A 11 -15.66 42.35 -7.41
N PRO A 12 -16.70 41.98 -6.64
CA PRO A 12 -16.55 41.27 -5.37
C PRO A 12 -16.10 39.81 -5.47
N LYS A 13 -16.04 39.25 -6.69
CA LYS A 13 -15.59 37.88 -6.96
C LYS A 13 -14.10 37.76 -7.30
N ALA A 14 -13.39 38.87 -7.39
CA ALA A 14 -11.97 38.89 -7.68
C ALA A 14 -11.13 38.88 -6.40
N ILE A 15 -10.10 38.04 -6.40
CA ILE A 15 -9.04 38.03 -5.41
C ILE A 15 -7.81 38.64 -6.06
N ILE A 16 -7.46 39.85 -5.63
CA ILE A 16 -6.37 40.59 -6.22
C ILE A 16 -5.04 40.16 -5.61
N VAL A 17 -4.09 39.82 -6.48
CA VAL A 17 -2.70 39.51 -6.13
C VAL A 17 -1.77 40.51 -6.80
N GLN A 18 -0.62 40.78 -6.16
CA GLN A 18 0.37 41.69 -6.73
C GLN A 18 1.07 41.01 -7.91
N GLU A 19 1.51 41.79 -8.90
CA GLU A 19 2.21 41.22 -10.08
C GLU A 19 3.53 40.58 -9.69
N TYR A 20 4.27 41.22 -8.79
CA TYR A 20 5.55 40.71 -8.32
C TYR A 20 5.62 40.60 -6.80
N TYR A 21 6.37 39.61 -6.35
CA TYR A 21 6.72 39.39 -4.96
C TYR A 21 8.24 39.31 -4.83
N TYR A 22 8.84 40.13 -3.96
CA TYR A 22 10.26 40.10 -3.64
C TYR A 22 10.45 39.66 -2.19
N GLY A 23 10.84 38.40 -2.01
CA GLY A 23 11.35 37.89 -0.74
C GLY A 23 12.83 38.25 -0.59
N PHE A 24 13.20 39.00 0.45
CA PHE A 24 14.57 39.46 0.66
C PHE A 24 15.10 39.13 2.06
N GLY A 25 16.41 38.93 2.18
CA GLY A 25 17.11 38.58 3.42
C GLY A 25 17.48 37.10 3.53
N ASP A 26 18.25 36.76 4.57
CA ASP A 26 18.70 35.38 4.84
C ASP A 26 19.47 34.72 3.68
N ASN A 27 20.21 35.53 2.89
CA ASN A 27 20.96 35.15 1.69
C ASN A 27 20.13 34.40 0.62
N ARG A 28 18.81 34.59 0.60
CA ARG A 28 17.87 33.86 -0.26
C ARG A 28 16.89 34.79 -0.97
N ASP A 29 17.43 35.86 -1.55
CA ASP A 29 16.65 36.82 -2.32
C ASP A 29 16.02 36.15 -3.54
N HIS A 30 14.70 36.31 -3.69
CA HIS A 30 13.95 35.74 -4.80
C HIS A 30 12.79 36.64 -5.21
N ILE A 31 12.51 36.67 -6.50
CA ILE A 31 11.40 37.41 -7.10
C ILE A 31 10.48 36.45 -7.85
N TRP A 32 9.19 36.46 -7.50
CA TRP A 32 8.16 35.69 -8.20
C TRP A 32 7.22 36.62 -8.95
N ARG A 33 6.93 36.29 -10.20
CA ARG A 33 5.84 36.90 -10.96
C ARG A 33 4.57 36.08 -10.80
N TYR A 34 3.46 36.74 -10.48
CA TYR A 34 2.15 36.11 -10.39
C TYR A 34 1.35 36.29 -11.68
N PHE A 35 0.63 35.23 -12.03
CA PHE A 35 -0.36 35.17 -13.10
C PHE A 35 -1.72 34.82 -12.51
N GLY A 36 -2.79 35.36 -13.11
CA GLY A 36 -4.17 35.16 -12.66
C GLY A 36 -4.75 33.81 -13.08
N SER A 37 -6.01 33.59 -12.72
CA SER A 37 -6.78 32.38 -13.08
C SER A 37 -7.04 32.25 -14.59
N ASP A 38 -6.75 33.30 -15.38
CA ASP A 38 -6.73 33.22 -16.84
C ASP A 38 -5.61 32.31 -17.36
N LYS A 39 -4.50 32.20 -16.62
CA LYS A 39 -3.33 31.39 -17.00
C LYS A 39 -3.05 30.23 -16.05
N VAL A 40 -3.23 30.43 -14.74
CA VAL A 40 -3.03 29.36 -13.75
C VAL A 40 -4.24 28.44 -13.77
N LEU A 41 -4.05 27.21 -14.25
CA LEU A 41 -5.11 26.21 -14.34
C LEU A 41 -5.56 25.79 -12.93
N ASN A 42 -6.86 25.56 -12.74
CA ASN A 42 -7.39 25.00 -11.49
C ASN A 42 -6.76 23.63 -11.18
N LEU A 43 -6.41 22.85 -12.21
CA LEU A 43 -5.66 21.59 -12.07
C LEU A 43 -4.34 21.75 -11.30
N ALA A 44 -3.68 22.92 -11.38
CA ALA A 44 -2.42 23.21 -10.71
C ALA A 44 -2.52 23.11 -9.18
N PHE A 45 -3.70 23.42 -8.62
CA PHE A 45 -3.96 23.36 -7.18
C PHE A 45 -3.87 21.96 -6.59
N PHE A 46 -3.86 20.91 -7.40
CA PHE A 46 -3.59 19.55 -6.94
C PHE A 46 -2.14 19.38 -6.46
N VAL A 47 -1.19 19.94 -7.22
CA VAL A 47 0.25 19.69 -7.08
C VAL A 47 0.89 20.64 -6.07
N TYR A 48 0.50 21.92 -6.09
CA TYR A 48 1.10 22.93 -5.25
C TYR A 48 0.10 24.06 -4.98
N HIS A 49 0.59 25.04 -4.23
CA HIS A 49 -0.14 26.21 -3.77
C HIS A 49 0.22 27.44 -4.62
N PRO A 50 -0.60 27.86 -5.61
CA PRO A 50 -0.18 28.86 -6.59
C PRO A 50 -0.26 30.32 -6.12
N TYR A 51 -0.93 30.58 -5.00
CA TYR A 51 -1.16 31.94 -4.50
C TYR A 51 -0.96 32.01 -2.98
N VAL A 52 0.14 32.54 -2.51
CA VAL A 52 0.37 32.73 -1.07
C VAL A 52 -0.57 33.78 -0.44
N SER A 53 -0.84 33.69 0.87
CA SER A 53 -1.78 34.56 1.63
C SER A 53 -1.37 36.04 1.72
N ARG A 54 -1.34 36.74 0.58
CA ARG A 54 -1.16 38.20 0.46
C ARG A 54 -2.16 38.74 -0.55
N ILE A 55 -3.42 38.50 -0.24
CA ILE A 55 -4.55 38.81 -1.13
C ILE A 55 -5.22 40.12 -0.74
N PHE A 56 -5.77 40.80 -1.74
CA PHE A 56 -6.68 41.93 -1.54
C PHE A 56 -8.03 41.56 -2.15
N ALA A 57 -9.10 41.54 -1.36
CA ALA A 57 -10.41 41.09 -1.80
C ALA A 57 -11.53 41.85 -1.09
N HIS A 58 -12.73 41.79 -1.66
CA HIS A 58 -13.93 42.33 -1.02
C HIS A 58 -14.27 41.55 0.26
N ALA A 59 -14.76 42.25 1.30
CA ALA A 59 -15.02 41.66 2.62
C ALA A 59 -15.94 40.42 2.58
N SER A 60 -16.89 40.39 1.64
CA SER A 60 -17.81 39.25 1.43
C SER A 60 -17.12 37.92 1.12
N LEU A 61 -15.86 37.94 0.65
CA LEU A 61 -15.07 36.71 0.53
C LEU A 61 -14.86 36.06 1.89
N PHE A 62 -14.39 36.83 2.87
CA PHE A 62 -14.05 36.34 4.21
C PHE A 62 -15.28 36.01 5.06
N GLU A 63 -16.43 36.61 4.74
CA GLU A 63 -17.71 36.20 5.32
C GLU A 63 -18.18 34.82 4.83
N ARG A 64 -17.79 34.45 3.59
CA ARG A 64 -18.23 33.22 2.93
C ARG A 64 -17.24 32.08 3.02
N VAL A 65 -15.95 32.37 2.95
CA VAL A 65 -14.85 31.40 3.01
C VAL A 65 -14.03 31.72 4.24
N ARG A 66 -13.92 30.75 5.14
CA ARG A 66 -13.12 30.86 6.36
C ARG A 66 -11.80 30.13 6.16
N TYR A 67 -10.76 30.65 6.77
CA TYR A 67 -9.54 29.87 6.93
C TYR A 67 -9.81 28.67 7.86
N ALA A 68 -9.29 27.51 7.47
CA ALA A 68 -9.30 26.33 8.35
C ALA A 68 -8.29 26.53 9.48
N ASP A 69 -8.58 26.07 10.70
CA ASP A 69 -7.60 26.07 11.80
C ASP A 69 -6.56 24.95 11.57
N VAL A 70 -5.59 25.21 10.69
CA VAL A 70 -4.52 24.27 10.34
C VAL A 70 -3.40 24.36 11.38
N ARG A 71 -3.66 23.80 12.57
CA ARG A 71 -2.67 23.77 13.66
C ARG A 71 -1.48 22.92 13.24
N LEU A 72 -0.27 23.33 13.63
CA LEU A 72 0.96 22.55 13.44
C LEU A 72 0.85 21.13 14.02
N THR A 73 0.09 20.96 15.10
CA THR A 73 -0.16 19.65 15.73
C THR A 73 -1.02 18.71 14.89
N SER A 74 -1.76 19.22 13.89
CA SER A 74 -2.57 18.39 12.98
C SER A 74 -1.75 17.68 11.91
N GLY A 75 -0.45 17.99 11.78
CA GLY A 75 0.42 17.44 10.74
C GLY A 75 0.16 18.01 9.33
N PHE A 76 -0.78 18.94 9.15
CA PHE A 76 -1.06 19.56 7.85
C PHE A 76 -0.48 20.98 7.72
N ALA A 77 -0.32 21.43 6.47
CA ALA A 77 -0.02 22.79 6.03
C ALA A 77 -0.39 22.91 4.54
N TYR A 78 -0.91 24.00 3.99
CA TYR A 78 -0.88 25.38 4.45
C TYR A 78 -2.31 25.92 4.54
N GLU A 79 -2.57 26.76 5.54
CA GLU A 79 -3.87 27.37 5.80
C GLU A 79 -4.43 28.12 4.58
N ASP A 80 -3.54 28.81 3.87
CA ASP A 80 -3.84 29.63 2.72
C ASP A 80 -4.02 28.83 1.43
N TRP A 81 -3.32 27.71 1.28
CA TRP A 81 -3.62 26.75 0.22
C TRP A 81 -5.03 26.19 0.36
N HIS A 82 -5.43 25.82 1.58
CA HIS A 82 -6.80 25.36 1.86
C HIS A 82 -7.82 26.45 1.55
N PHE A 83 -7.61 27.66 2.07
CA PHE A 83 -8.49 28.81 1.81
C PHE A 83 -8.67 29.06 0.30
N ASN A 84 -7.59 29.04 -0.47
CA ASN A 84 -7.67 29.31 -1.91
C ASN A 84 -8.41 28.21 -2.67
N CYS A 85 -8.24 26.94 -2.30
CA CYS A 85 -9.02 25.83 -2.85
C CYS A 85 -10.53 26.06 -2.60
N GLU A 86 -10.90 26.46 -1.39
CA GLU A 86 -12.29 26.78 -1.04
C GLU A 86 -12.82 28.03 -1.77
N ALA A 87 -11.96 29.03 -1.99
CA ALA A 87 -12.31 30.22 -2.75
C ALA A 87 -12.59 29.91 -4.23
N ILE A 88 -11.72 29.12 -4.89
CA ILE A 88 -11.94 28.69 -6.28
C ILE A 88 -13.23 27.86 -6.38
N ARG A 89 -13.43 26.92 -5.46
CA ARG A 89 -14.67 26.15 -5.38
C ARG A 89 -15.90 27.05 -5.26
N ALA A 90 -15.79 28.13 -4.49
CA ALA A 90 -16.86 29.12 -4.30
C ALA A 90 -17.03 30.08 -5.50
N GLY A 91 -16.27 29.90 -6.58
CA GLY A 91 -16.33 30.65 -7.82
C GLY A 91 -15.64 32.01 -7.75
N TYR A 92 -14.57 32.13 -6.95
CA TYR A 92 -13.69 33.29 -6.96
C TYR A 92 -12.50 33.05 -7.89
N ASN A 93 -12.02 34.12 -8.51
CA ASN A 93 -10.89 34.07 -9.43
C ASN A 93 -9.76 34.98 -8.95
N PHE A 94 -8.53 34.56 -9.22
CA PHE A 94 -7.34 35.37 -8.93
C PHE A 94 -7.05 36.30 -10.09
N VAL A 95 -6.86 37.58 -9.78
CA VAL A 95 -6.57 38.62 -10.78
C VAL A 95 -5.33 39.39 -10.35
N VAL A 96 -4.43 39.63 -11.30
CA VAL A 96 -3.18 40.35 -11.04
C VAL A 96 -3.42 41.86 -11.13
N ALA A 97 -2.95 42.60 -10.12
CA ALA A 97 -2.77 44.04 -10.22
C ALA A 97 -1.41 44.34 -10.85
N GLU A 98 -1.41 44.73 -12.13
CA GLU A 98 -0.19 45.06 -12.86
C GLU A 98 0.59 46.21 -12.22
N ASN A 99 1.91 46.25 -12.44
CA ASN A 99 2.81 47.27 -11.94
C ASN A 99 2.83 47.38 -10.40
N THR A 100 2.56 46.28 -9.71
CA THR A 100 2.65 46.19 -8.25
C THR A 100 3.74 45.20 -7.81
N LEU A 101 4.41 45.53 -6.71
CA LEU A 101 5.50 44.74 -6.14
C LEU A 101 5.34 44.68 -4.62
N LEU A 102 5.24 43.47 -4.08
CA LEU A 102 5.20 43.22 -2.64
C LEU A 102 6.60 42.84 -2.13
N PHE A 103 7.12 43.59 -1.16
CA PHE A 103 8.38 43.28 -0.48
C PHE A 103 8.12 42.51 0.80
N TYR A 104 8.87 41.43 1.04
CA TYR A 104 8.72 40.61 2.24
C TYR A 104 10.05 40.16 2.79
N ARG A 105 10.31 40.48 4.06
CA ARG A 105 11.54 40.08 4.73
C ARG A 105 11.48 38.63 5.18
N LEU A 106 12.44 37.83 4.74
CA LEU A 106 12.68 36.48 5.22
C LEU A 106 13.46 36.53 6.53
N ARG A 107 12.97 35.84 7.57
CA ARG A 107 13.64 35.74 8.86
C ARG A 107 14.04 34.29 9.15
N PRO A 108 15.24 34.04 9.70
CA PRO A 108 15.61 32.72 10.22
C PRO A 108 14.61 32.25 11.30
N GLY A 109 14.30 30.95 11.33
CA GLY A 109 13.41 30.37 12.33
C GLY A 109 11.93 30.75 12.18
N SER A 110 11.51 31.17 10.98
CA SER A 110 10.13 31.54 10.69
C SER A 110 9.13 30.42 10.99
N LEU A 111 7.87 30.78 11.26
CA LEU A 111 6.77 29.81 11.43
C LEU A 111 6.65 28.86 10.23
N MET A 112 6.91 29.36 9.01
CA MET A 112 6.91 28.56 7.79
C MET A 112 7.96 27.44 7.83
N GLN A 113 9.20 27.72 8.27
CA GLN A 113 10.24 26.69 8.39
C GLN A 113 9.86 25.60 9.40
N LYS A 114 9.24 25.99 10.52
CA LYS A 114 8.73 25.04 11.51
C LYS A 114 7.58 24.20 10.94
N ALA A 115 6.65 24.82 10.20
CA ALA A 115 5.55 24.12 9.53
C ALA A 115 6.05 23.07 8.54
N LEU A 116 7.06 23.40 7.72
CA LEU A 116 7.66 22.47 6.78
C LEU A 116 8.30 21.24 7.45
N SER A 117 8.90 21.42 8.63
CA SER A 117 9.55 20.33 9.38
C SER A 117 8.58 19.43 10.16
N LEU A 118 7.39 19.93 10.49
CA LEU A 118 6.43 19.24 11.37
C LEU A 118 5.20 18.71 10.63
N SER A 119 4.95 19.17 9.41
CA SER A 119 3.80 18.76 8.61
C SER A 119 4.20 17.83 7.47
N VAL A 120 3.19 17.17 6.90
CA VAL A 120 3.31 16.40 5.66
C VAL A 120 3.33 17.28 4.41
N GLN A 121 3.37 18.61 4.59
CA GLN A 121 3.37 19.63 3.54
C GLN A 121 2.18 19.50 2.56
N GLN A 122 1.02 19.08 3.09
CA GLN A 122 -0.25 18.99 2.37
C GLN A 122 -1.37 19.57 3.23
N ILE A 123 -2.42 20.08 2.59
CA ILE A 123 -3.58 20.64 3.29
C ILE A 123 -4.46 19.54 3.90
N PRO A 124 -5.27 19.85 4.94
CA PRO A 124 -6.35 18.97 5.33
C PRO A 124 -7.40 18.87 4.21
N HIS A 125 -8.40 18.00 4.41
CA HIS A 125 -9.48 17.83 3.45
C HIS A 125 -10.11 19.19 3.07
N SER A 126 -10.21 19.42 1.75
CA SER A 126 -10.92 20.54 1.15
C SER A 126 -11.97 19.97 0.20
N GLN A 127 -13.16 20.58 0.22
CA GLN A 127 -14.27 20.20 -0.66
C GLN A 127 -13.93 20.42 -2.14
N TYR A 128 -12.88 21.20 -2.43
CA TYR A 128 -12.34 21.37 -3.77
C TYR A 128 -11.92 20.03 -4.40
N PHE A 129 -11.37 19.11 -3.59
CA PHE A 129 -10.88 17.81 -4.04
C PHE A 129 -11.95 16.71 -4.04
N GLU A 130 -13.19 17.03 -3.68
CA GLU A 130 -14.32 16.10 -3.85
C GLU A 130 -14.49 15.77 -5.34
N PRO A 131 -14.65 14.49 -5.75
CA PRO A 131 -14.62 14.13 -7.18
C PRO A 131 -15.58 14.95 -8.06
N SER A 132 -16.83 15.11 -7.63
CA SER A 132 -17.81 15.90 -8.40
C SER A 132 -17.46 17.38 -8.46
N THR A 133 -16.85 17.91 -7.40
CA THR A 133 -16.44 19.32 -7.34
C THR A 133 -15.21 19.57 -8.19
N PHE A 134 -14.21 18.71 -8.07
CA PHE A 134 -12.97 18.80 -8.83
C PHE A 134 -13.24 18.70 -10.33
N ILE A 135 -14.04 17.71 -10.76
CA ILE A 135 -14.47 17.57 -12.16
C ILE A 135 -15.14 18.85 -12.64
N LYS A 136 -16.17 19.33 -11.91
CA LYS A 136 -16.91 20.53 -12.30
C LYS A 136 -16.01 21.76 -12.42
N THR A 137 -15.09 21.94 -11.48
CA THR A 137 -14.25 23.13 -11.38
C THR A 137 -13.11 23.14 -12.39
N CYS A 138 -12.59 21.95 -12.73
CA CYS A 138 -11.43 21.79 -13.59
C CYS A 138 -11.78 21.39 -15.04
N ALA A 139 -13.04 21.12 -15.37
CA ALA A 139 -13.43 20.60 -16.70
C ALA A 139 -12.93 21.47 -17.87
N ALA A 140 -13.12 22.79 -17.78
CA ALA A 140 -12.67 23.71 -18.84
C ALA A 140 -11.14 23.73 -18.98
N ASP A 141 -10.41 23.66 -17.86
CA ASP A 141 -8.95 23.63 -17.85
C ASP A 141 -8.40 22.30 -18.37
N TYR A 142 -9.09 21.20 -18.07
CA TYR A 142 -8.75 19.87 -18.58
C TYR A 142 -8.89 19.81 -20.11
N GLU A 143 -9.97 20.35 -20.67
CA GLU A 143 -10.15 20.45 -22.12
C GLU A 143 -9.11 21.37 -22.76
N ARG A 144 -8.84 22.53 -22.15
CA ARG A 144 -7.79 23.46 -22.62
C ARG A 144 -6.43 22.76 -22.69
N LEU A 145 -6.04 22.03 -21.63
CA LEU A 145 -4.77 21.31 -21.58
C LEU A 145 -4.64 20.24 -22.68
N ARG A 146 -5.75 19.63 -23.11
CA ARG A 146 -5.77 18.66 -24.20
C ARG A 146 -5.62 19.28 -25.58
N GLN A 147 -6.02 20.55 -25.74
CA GLN A 147 -6.05 21.24 -27.04
C GLN A 147 -4.79 22.07 -27.26
N GLU A 148 -4.34 22.82 -26.24
CA GLU A 148 -3.22 23.74 -26.33
C GLU A 148 -2.41 23.71 -25.02
N HIS A 149 -1.09 23.54 -25.14
CA HIS A 149 -0.17 23.72 -24.03
C HIS A 149 0.61 25.02 -24.23
N THR A 150 0.28 26.05 -23.46
CA THR A 150 1.11 27.26 -23.40
C THR A 150 2.18 27.02 -22.33
N PRO A 151 3.47 26.94 -22.71
CA PRO A 151 4.53 26.71 -21.73
C PRO A 151 4.62 27.88 -20.75
N ALA A 152 5.02 27.58 -19.51
CA ALA A 152 5.33 28.62 -18.53
C ALA A 152 6.52 29.46 -19.04
N PRO A 153 6.54 30.78 -18.77
CA PRO A 153 7.68 31.61 -19.14
C PRO A 153 8.93 31.15 -18.37
N SER A 154 10.05 31.11 -19.08
CA SER A 154 11.37 30.80 -18.51
C SER A 154 11.76 31.83 -17.44
N ARG A 155 12.67 31.43 -16.54
CA ARG A 155 13.20 32.31 -15.50
C ARG A 155 13.86 33.55 -16.10
N GLU A 156 14.52 33.38 -17.24
CA GLU A 156 15.17 34.42 -18.02
C GLU A 156 14.16 35.42 -18.59
N GLU A 157 13.04 34.95 -19.14
CA GLU A 157 11.97 35.82 -19.64
C GLU A 157 11.32 36.63 -18.51
N ILE A 158 11.07 35.99 -17.36
CA ILE A 158 10.52 36.67 -16.17
C ILE A 158 11.50 37.75 -15.69
N LYS A 159 12.79 37.41 -15.62
CA LYS A 159 13.85 38.34 -15.23
C LYS A 159 13.96 39.51 -16.21
N ALA A 160 13.96 39.25 -17.52
CA ALA A 160 14.01 40.27 -18.54
C ALA A 160 12.80 41.22 -18.46
N ALA A 161 11.59 40.67 -18.27
CA ALA A 161 10.38 41.46 -18.09
C ALA A 161 10.45 42.36 -16.84
N PHE A 162 10.93 41.83 -15.71
CA PHE A 162 11.07 42.60 -14.47
C PHE A 162 12.11 43.71 -14.60
N LEU A 163 13.30 43.40 -15.11
CA LEU A 163 14.39 44.37 -15.28
C LEU A 163 14.09 45.44 -16.34
N GLY A 164 13.30 45.09 -17.36
CA GLY A 164 12.83 46.01 -18.39
C GLY A 164 11.69 46.93 -17.94
N ASN A 165 11.01 46.61 -16.84
CA ASN A 165 9.90 47.41 -16.33
C ASN A 165 10.42 48.61 -15.49
N GLY A 166 10.27 49.82 -16.02
CA GLY A 166 10.68 51.06 -15.36
C GLY A 166 10.05 51.27 -13.98
N ILE A 167 8.77 50.90 -13.82
CA ILE A 167 8.05 51.01 -12.55
C ILE A 167 8.63 50.05 -11.51
N CYS A 168 8.96 48.80 -11.89
CA CYS A 168 9.60 47.86 -10.98
C CYS A 168 10.94 48.38 -10.44
N ARG A 169 11.74 49.02 -11.31
CA ARG A 169 13.02 49.63 -10.92
C ARG A 169 12.81 50.77 -9.93
N GLU A 170 11.84 51.64 -10.17
CA GLU A 170 11.49 52.73 -9.25
C GLU A 170 11.00 52.20 -7.90
N LEU A 171 10.14 51.18 -7.88
CA LEU A 171 9.64 50.56 -6.66
C LEU A 171 10.76 49.93 -5.84
N VAL A 172 11.70 49.21 -6.48
CA VAL A 172 12.88 48.65 -5.79
C VAL A 172 13.75 49.75 -5.20
N MET A 173 14.02 50.82 -5.97
CA MET A 173 14.82 51.95 -5.48
C MET A 173 14.13 52.69 -4.33
N ALA A 174 12.81 52.84 -4.39
CA ALA A 174 12.02 53.45 -3.33
C ALA A 174 12.03 52.59 -2.06
N ALA A 175 11.94 51.27 -2.18
CA ALA A 175 11.98 50.34 -1.05
C ALA A 175 13.37 50.18 -0.43
N HIS A 176 14.43 50.26 -1.25
CA HIS A 176 15.82 50.21 -0.78
C HIS A 176 16.18 51.38 0.17
N ARG A 177 15.60 52.56 -0.04
CA ARG A 177 15.89 53.75 0.80
C ARG A 177 15.59 53.53 2.30
N PRO A 178 14.39 53.08 2.70
CA PRO A 178 14.11 52.72 4.09
C PRO A 178 14.65 51.33 4.47
N GLU A 179 14.91 50.45 3.49
CA GLU A 179 15.39 49.09 3.73
C GLU A 179 16.62 48.72 2.88
N PRO A 180 17.83 49.06 3.33
CA PRO A 180 19.06 48.86 2.55
C PRO A 180 19.40 47.39 2.24
N THR A 181 18.79 46.43 2.94
CA THR A 181 18.99 45.00 2.66
C THR A 181 18.30 44.51 1.40
N ILE A 182 17.36 45.30 0.85
CA ILE A 182 16.81 45.02 -0.49
C ILE A 182 17.92 45.25 -1.50
N GLY A 183 18.40 44.17 -2.11
CA GLY A 183 19.55 44.20 -3.00
C GLY A 183 19.25 44.92 -4.31
N VAL A 184 19.86 46.08 -4.53
CA VAL A 184 19.83 46.81 -5.83
C VAL A 184 20.98 46.37 -6.73
N ALA A 185 22.19 46.23 -6.17
CA ALA A 185 23.41 45.87 -6.92
C ALA A 185 23.45 44.38 -7.32
N ASN A 186 22.75 43.52 -6.57
CA ASN A 186 22.79 42.07 -6.75
C ASN A 186 21.60 41.52 -7.56
N MET A 187 20.81 42.39 -8.20
CA MET A 187 19.62 42.00 -8.96
C MET A 187 19.92 40.98 -10.07
N ALA A 188 21.16 40.96 -10.58
CA ALA A 188 21.62 39.98 -11.55
C ALA A 188 21.69 38.54 -11.00
N TYR A 189 21.79 38.37 -9.68
CA TYR A 189 21.94 37.08 -8.99
C TYR A 189 20.68 36.64 -8.23
N VAL A 190 19.63 37.46 -8.21
CA VAL A 190 18.34 37.11 -7.61
C VAL A 190 17.69 35.98 -8.39
N ILE A 191 17.09 35.02 -7.68
CA ILE A 191 16.35 33.92 -8.29
C ILE A 191 14.99 34.43 -8.76
N PHE A 192 14.64 34.19 -10.04
CA PHE A 192 13.34 34.52 -10.60
C PHE A 192 12.49 33.27 -10.81
N GLY A 193 11.18 33.40 -10.59
CA GLY A 193 10.19 32.33 -10.81
C GLY A 193 8.79 32.87 -11.08
N SER A 194 7.84 31.98 -11.33
CA SER A 194 6.43 32.34 -11.43
C SER A 194 5.51 31.30 -10.83
N ASN A 195 4.28 31.68 -10.52
CA ASN A 195 3.27 30.74 -10.04
C ASN A 195 2.64 29.87 -11.14
N LEU A 196 3.17 29.89 -12.38
CA LEU A 196 2.81 28.93 -13.42
C LEU A 196 3.72 27.70 -13.29
N GLU A 197 3.11 26.54 -13.07
CA GLU A 197 3.79 25.26 -12.94
C GLU A 197 3.66 24.45 -14.23
N GLU A 198 4.69 23.67 -14.53
CA GLU A 198 4.74 22.82 -15.72
C GLU A 198 4.08 21.45 -15.46
N ARG A 199 4.09 21.00 -14.20
CA ARG A 199 3.54 19.71 -13.73
C ARG A 199 2.02 19.71 -13.54
N ILE A 200 1.25 20.08 -14.57
CA ILE A 200 -0.23 20.03 -14.52
C ILE A 200 -0.78 18.62 -14.81
N ASP A 201 0.08 17.75 -15.34
CA ASP A 201 -0.19 16.34 -15.64
C ASP A 201 -0.78 15.57 -14.45
N ALA A 202 -0.26 15.79 -13.25
CA ALA A 202 -0.76 15.11 -12.05
C ALA A 202 -2.16 15.59 -11.63
N GLY A 203 -2.48 16.87 -11.83
CA GLY A 203 -3.86 17.37 -11.65
C GLY A 203 -4.82 16.76 -12.67
N ALA A 204 -4.38 16.59 -13.92
CA ALA A 204 -5.13 15.92 -14.98
C ALA A 204 -5.30 14.41 -14.70
N ALA A 205 -4.31 13.74 -14.10
CA ALA A 205 -4.41 12.37 -13.64
C ALA A 205 -5.42 12.22 -12.50
N TYR A 206 -5.41 13.14 -11.53
CA TYR A 206 -6.40 13.19 -10.45
C TYR A 206 -7.82 13.46 -10.98
N PHE A 207 -7.97 14.29 -12.01
CA PHE A 207 -9.25 14.50 -12.70
C PHE A 207 -9.82 13.18 -13.23
N ARG A 208 -9.00 12.40 -13.96
CA ARG A 208 -9.41 11.07 -14.47
C ARG A 208 -9.74 10.09 -13.35
N ALA A 209 -8.99 10.12 -12.25
CA ALA A 209 -9.31 9.34 -11.05
C ALA A 209 -10.70 9.69 -10.50
N CYS A 210 -11.00 11.00 -10.40
CA CYS A 210 -12.31 11.49 -9.96
C CYS A 210 -13.44 11.04 -10.89
N GLU A 211 -13.23 11.04 -12.22
CA GLU A 211 -14.22 10.57 -13.19
C GLU A 211 -14.57 9.10 -12.98
N GLN A 212 -13.56 8.24 -12.76
CA GLN A 212 -13.79 6.82 -12.50
C GLN A 212 -14.51 6.59 -11.17
N ILE A 213 -14.18 7.36 -10.13
CA ILE A 213 -14.82 7.22 -8.81
C ILE A 213 -16.28 7.71 -8.83
N GLY A 214 -16.53 8.83 -9.51
CA GLY A 214 -17.84 9.46 -9.56
C GLY A 214 -18.31 9.92 -8.18
N ARG A 215 -19.51 9.49 -7.76
CA ARG A 215 -20.14 9.89 -6.49
C ARG A 215 -20.04 8.83 -5.39
N GLN A 216 -19.19 7.82 -5.58
CA GLN A 216 -19.09 6.71 -4.66
C GLN A 216 -18.45 7.14 -3.32
N ARG A 217 -18.74 6.35 -2.28
CA ARG A 217 -18.18 6.47 -0.93
C ARG A 217 -17.79 5.08 -0.47
N PHE A 218 -16.74 5.01 0.34
CA PHE A 218 -16.11 3.75 0.72
C PHE A 218 -15.91 3.65 2.22
N THR A 219 -16.14 2.46 2.76
CA THR A 219 -15.90 2.13 4.18
C THR A 219 -14.50 1.56 4.39
N ASP A 220 -13.89 1.07 3.31
CA ASP A 220 -12.60 0.42 3.31
C ASP A 220 -11.79 0.91 2.10
N VAL A 221 -10.52 1.24 2.32
CA VAL A 221 -9.54 1.53 1.27
C VAL A 221 -8.44 0.50 1.36
N VAL A 222 -8.05 -0.10 0.23
CA VAL A 222 -7.05 -1.16 0.18
C VAL A 222 -5.89 -0.72 -0.72
N LEU A 223 -4.69 -0.59 -0.15
CA LEU A 223 -3.49 -0.22 -0.87
C LEU A 223 -2.69 -1.48 -1.23
N LEU A 224 -2.56 -1.74 -2.53
CA LEU A 224 -1.81 -2.89 -3.06
C LEU A 224 -0.79 -2.42 -4.11
N PRO A 225 0.34 -3.13 -4.31
CA PRO A 225 1.24 -2.84 -5.41
C PRO A 225 0.51 -3.03 -6.75
N PHE A 226 -0.14 -4.19 -6.89
CA PHE A 226 -0.92 -4.66 -8.02
C PHE A 226 -1.88 -5.76 -7.53
N LEU A 227 -2.66 -6.37 -8.44
CA LEU A 227 -3.60 -7.43 -8.11
C LEU A 227 -3.46 -8.61 -9.08
N LYS A 228 -2.55 -9.53 -8.72
CA LYS A 228 -2.16 -10.73 -9.50
C LYS A 228 -2.16 -11.97 -8.62
N VAL A 229 -1.84 -13.11 -9.22
CA VAL A 229 -1.67 -14.40 -8.52
C VAL A 229 -0.57 -14.31 -7.46
N GLY A 230 -0.94 -14.50 -6.20
CA GLY A 230 -0.02 -14.50 -5.07
C GLY A 230 -0.69 -14.96 -3.78
N GLY A 231 0.10 -15.54 -2.87
CA GLY A 231 -0.42 -16.07 -1.58
C GLY A 231 -0.94 -14.97 -0.66
N SER A 232 -0.22 -13.84 -0.58
CA SER A 232 -0.62 -12.68 0.22
C SER A 232 -1.82 -11.95 -0.37
N GLU A 233 -1.88 -11.79 -1.71
CA GLU A 233 -3.06 -11.27 -2.40
C GLU A 233 -4.28 -12.17 -2.14
N LYS A 234 -4.14 -13.50 -2.21
CA LYS A 234 -5.23 -14.46 -1.95
C LYS A 234 -5.75 -14.26 -0.53
N TYR A 235 -4.85 -14.19 0.46
CA TYR A 235 -5.21 -14.00 1.86
C TYR A 235 -5.98 -12.70 2.11
N ILE A 236 -5.50 -11.58 1.57
CA ILE A 236 -6.18 -10.28 1.69
C ILE A 236 -7.55 -10.35 1.02
N LEU A 237 -7.64 -10.89 -0.20
CA LEU A 237 -8.91 -11.03 -0.92
C LEU A 237 -9.93 -11.88 -0.17
N GLU A 238 -9.54 -13.02 0.40
CA GLU A 238 -10.44 -13.86 1.21
C GLU A 238 -10.90 -13.11 2.47
N THR A 239 -10.01 -12.32 3.10
CA THR A 239 -10.37 -11.46 4.24
C THR A 239 -11.38 -10.38 3.84
N LEU A 240 -11.17 -9.70 2.71
CA LEU A 240 -12.08 -8.66 2.20
C LEU A 240 -13.44 -9.24 1.81
N ASN A 241 -13.48 -10.43 1.19
CA ASN A 241 -14.73 -11.12 0.87
C ASN A 241 -15.47 -11.53 2.14
N ALA A 242 -14.78 -12.07 3.15
CA ALA A 242 -15.38 -12.36 4.46
C ALA A 242 -15.97 -11.11 5.11
N LEU A 243 -15.28 -9.97 5.05
CA LEU A 243 -15.81 -8.70 5.55
C LEU A 243 -17.07 -8.26 4.81
N ALA A 244 -17.10 -8.41 3.48
CA ALA A 244 -18.27 -8.07 2.66
C ALA A 244 -19.47 -8.99 2.96
N ASP A 245 -19.23 -10.27 3.24
CA ASP A 245 -20.26 -11.24 3.60
C ASP A 245 -20.81 -11.02 5.02
N LEU A 246 -19.94 -10.60 5.96
CA LEU A 246 -20.32 -10.28 7.34
C LEU A 246 -21.05 -8.93 7.45
N ASP A 247 -20.72 -7.95 6.61
CA ASP A 247 -21.37 -6.64 6.56
C ASP A 247 -21.62 -6.19 5.11
N PRO A 248 -22.85 -6.39 4.58
CA PRO A 248 -23.21 -6.00 3.22
C PRO A 248 -23.14 -4.50 2.94
N ASN A 249 -23.00 -3.64 3.96
CA ASN A 249 -22.87 -2.19 3.76
C ASN A 249 -21.44 -1.78 3.40
N ARG A 250 -20.47 -2.68 3.55
CA ARG A 250 -19.07 -2.38 3.22
C ARG A 250 -18.90 -2.12 1.73
N ARG A 251 -18.09 -1.11 1.43
CA ARG A 251 -17.69 -0.73 0.07
C ARG A 251 -16.21 -0.49 0.04
N PHE A 252 -15.53 -1.10 -0.92
CA PHE A 252 -14.08 -1.16 -0.96
C PHE A 252 -13.53 -0.31 -2.11
N LEU A 253 -12.59 0.58 -1.83
CA LEU A 253 -11.77 1.25 -2.84
C LEU A 253 -10.38 0.61 -2.85
N VAL A 254 -10.06 -0.13 -3.90
CA VAL A 254 -8.75 -0.74 -4.07
C VAL A 254 -7.88 0.16 -4.93
N LEU A 255 -6.78 0.65 -4.37
CA LEU A 255 -5.82 1.53 -5.04
C LEU A 255 -4.54 0.74 -5.32
N THR A 256 -4.12 0.70 -6.58
CA THR A 256 -2.82 0.13 -6.98
C THR A 256 -1.82 1.20 -7.36
N GLY A 257 -0.58 1.04 -6.91
CA GLY A 257 0.45 2.09 -7.02
C GLY A 257 1.79 1.65 -7.62
N GLU A 258 1.88 0.42 -8.14
CA GLU A 258 3.08 -0.11 -8.80
C GLU A 258 2.76 -0.63 -10.21
N LEU A 259 3.80 -0.71 -11.06
CA LEU A 259 3.62 -1.00 -12.48
C LEU A 259 3.08 -2.42 -12.68
N CYS A 260 2.03 -2.52 -13.49
CA CYS A 260 1.32 -3.74 -13.73
C CYS A 260 0.71 -3.73 -15.13
N GLU A 261 1.03 -4.73 -15.96
CA GLU A 261 0.41 -4.86 -17.29
C GLU A 261 -1.09 -5.20 -17.18
N GLU A 262 -1.45 -6.11 -16.28
CA GLU A 262 -2.83 -6.56 -16.08
C GLU A 262 -3.10 -6.98 -14.63
N HIS A 263 -4.23 -6.54 -14.09
CA HIS A 263 -4.75 -6.95 -12.80
C HIS A 263 -5.60 -8.22 -12.92
N SER A 264 -4.97 -9.36 -13.21
CA SER A 264 -5.66 -10.62 -13.52
C SER A 264 -6.58 -11.14 -12.40
N TRP A 265 -6.43 -10.65 -11.17
CA TRP A 265 -7.29 -11.00 -10.03
C TRP A 265 -8.33 -9.93 -9.66
N ALA A 266 -8.54 -8.91 -10.49
CA ALA A 266 -9.60 -7.91 -10.29
C ALA A 266 -10.99 -8.54 -10.18
N CYS A 267 -11.25 -9.65 -10.88
CA CYS A 267 -12.52 -10.38 -10.80
C CYS A 267 -12.77 -11.09 -9.46
N LYS A 268 -11.74 -11.24 -8.61
CA LYS A 268 -11.84 -11.86 -7.27
C LYS A 268 -12.16 -10.86 -6.16
N LEU A 269 -12.26 -9.58 -6.49
CA LEU A 269 -12.62 -8.53 -5.55
C LEU A 269 -14.08 -8.71 -5.07
N PRO A 270 -14.41 -8.23 -3.86
CA PRO A 270 -15.78 -8.22 -3.36
C PRO A 270 -16.75 -7.52 -4.32
N LYS A 271 -18.04 -7.91 -4.31
CA LYS A 271 -19.07 -7.37 -5.21
C LYS A 271 -19.21 -5.85 -5.21
N HIS A 272 -18.93 -5.19 -4.08
CA HIS A 272 -19.00 -3.74 -3.90
C HIS A 272 -17.61 -3.09 -3.82
N ALA A 273 -16.64 -3.68 -4.50
CA ALA A 273 -15.30 -3.14 -4.65
C ALA A 273 -15.14 -2.39 -5.97
N MET A 274 -14.37 -1.30 -5.93
CA MET A 274 -13.88 -0.57 -7.09
C MET A 274 -12.36 -0.64 -7.11
N LEU A 275 -11.77 -1.08 -8.23
CA LEU A 275 -10.34 -0.99 -8.47
C LEU A 275 -10.01 0.31 -9.20
N LEU A 276 -9.02 1.05 -8.71
CA LEU A 276 -8.48 2.23 -9.36
C LEU A 276 -6.95 2.09 -9.45
N ASP A 277 -6.45 1.95 -10.68
CA ASP A 277 -5.02 1.86 -10.93
C ASP A 277 -4.37 3.25 -10.98
N LEU A 278 -3.95 3.73 -9.81
CA LEU A 278 -3.28 5.02 -9.69
C LEU A 278 -1.93 5.01 -10.39
N ARG A 279 -1.23 3.87 -10.46
CA ARG A 279 0.06 3.84 -11.15
C ARG A 279 -0.10 4.15 -12.62
N ALA A 280 -1.08 3.53 -13.29
CA ALA A 280 -1.37 3.79 -14.69
C ALA A 280 -1.88 5.22 -14.92
N LEU A 281 -2.74 5.74 -14.04
CA LEU A 281 -3.26 7.10 -14.16
C LEU A 281 -2.18 8.19 -14.04
N PHE A 282 -1.16 7.93 -13.20
CA PHE A 282 0.00 8.79 -12.94
C PHE A 282 1.28 8.26 -13.62
N GLU A 283 1.14 7.60 -14.78
CA GLU A 283 2.30 7.18 -15.57
C GLU A 283 3.20 8.39 -15.92
N GLY A 284 4.51 8.23 -15.77
CA GLY A 284 5.49 9.30 -15.97
C GLY A 284 5.58 10.36 -14.85
N SER A 285 4.58 10.48 -13.97
CA SER A 285 4.64 11.41 -12.84
C SER A 285 5.51 10.87 -11.68
N PRO A 286 6.13 11.77 -10.87
CA PRO A 286 6.81 11.37 -9.64
C PRO A 286 5.89 10.60 -8.68
N LEU A 287 6.43 9.59 -8.01
CA LEU A 287 5.67 8.71 -7.12
C LEU A 287 5.08 9.46 -5.91
N GLU A 288 5.70 10.57 -5.52
CA GLU A 288 5.22 11.46 -4.47
C GLU A 288 3.86 12.09 -4.82
N LEU A 289 3.56 12.31 -6.11
CA LEU A 289 2.26 12.86 -6.54
C LEU A 289 1.18 11.79 -6.53
N LEU A 290 1.54 10.52 -6.78
CA LEU A 290 0.66 9.38 -6.60
C LEU A 290 0.28 9.21 -5.12
N ASP A 291 1.22 9.41 -4.19
CA ASP A 291 0.92 9.38 -2.76
C ASP A 291 -0.02 10.52 -2.34
N VAL A 292 0.16 11.72 -2.90
CA VAL A 292 -0.77 12.86 -2.69
C VAL A 292 -2.16 12.53 -3.22
N ALA A 293 -2.27 11.90 -4.40
CA ALA A 293 -3.54 11.44 -4.93
C ALA A 293 -4.20 10.44 -3.97
N THR A 294 -3.44 9.47 -3.47
CA THR A 294 -3.90 8.46 -2.50
C THR A 294 -4.49 9.13 -1.26
N LEU A 295 -3.76 10.09 -0.65
CA LEU A 295 -4.23 10.84 0.52
C LEU A 295 -5.53 11.59 0.23
N ARG A 296 -5.58 12.33 -0.88
CA ARG A 296 -6.76 13.15 -1.24
C ARG A 296 -7.98 12.29 -1.53
N LEU A 297 -7.80 11.13 -2.15
CA LEU A 297 -8.91 10.18 -2.37
C LEU A 297 -9.43 9.63 -1.06
N ILE A 298 -8.55 9.19 -0.14
CA ILE A 298 -8.97 8.74 1.19
C ILE A 298 -9.78 9.84 1.89
N GLN A 299 -9.25 11.06 1.93
CA GLN A 299 -9.91 12.22 2.56
C GLN A 299 -11.28 12.55 1.92
N ALA A 300 -11.40 12.46 0.60
CA ALA A 300 -12.61 12.87 -0.12
C ALA A 300 -13.71 11.80 -0.15
N VAL A 301 -13.35 10.53 -0.30
CA VAL A 301 -14.35 9.48 -0.54
C VAL A 301 -14.39 8.38 0.52
N ALA A 302 -13.46 8.39 1.47
CA ALA A 302 -13.34 7.40 2.52
C ALA A 302 -12.93 8.00 3.90
N PRO A 303 -13.52 9.13 4.35
CA PRO A 303 -13.21 9.67 5.67
C PRO A 303 -13.64 8.67 6.75
N GLY A 304 -12.75 8.36 7.69
CA GLY A 304 -13.01 7.38 8.76
C GLY A 304 -13.03 5.92 8.31
N ALA A 305 -12.68 5.63 7.05
CA ALA A 305 -12.59 4.26 6.54
C ALA A 305 -11.47 3.44 7.20
N HIS A 306 -11.60 2.13 7.12
CA HIS A 306 -10.49 1.21 7.36
C HIS A 306 -9.48 1.30 6.20
N VAL A 307 -8.21 1.55 6.47
CA VAL A 307 -7.14 1.61 5.46
C VAL A 307 -6.30 0.35 5.58
N HIS A 308 -6.54 -0.59 4.67
CA HIS A 308 -5.88 -1.88 4.55
C HIS A 308 -4.65 -1.76 3.66
N PHE A 309 -3.50 -2.28 4.10
CA PHE A 309 -2.30 -2.29 3.28
C PHE A 309 -1.34 -3.40 3.68
N LYS A 310 -0.49 -3.83 2.76
CA LYS A 310 0.57 -4.80 3.01
C LYS A 310 1.93 -4.20 2.67
N ASP A 311 3.00 -4.93 2.98
CA ASP A 311 4.35 -4.54 2.54
C ASP A 311 4.43 -4.43 1.01
N SER A 312 4.72 -3.21 0.54
CA SER A 312 5.02 -2.87 -0.84
C SER A 312 5.70 -1.50 -0.90
N PRO A 313 6.59 -1.24 -1.89
CA PRO A 313 7.18 0.08 -2.09
C PRO A 313 6.17 1.22 -2.15
N TYR A 314 5.00 1.03 -2.78
CA TYR A 314 3.91 2.00 -2.79
C TYR A 314 3.32 2.24 -1.39
N ALA A 315 2.81 1.18 -0.76
CA ALA A 315 2.08 1.31 0.51
C ALA A 315 2.97 1.84 1.64
N LEU A 316 4.21 1.36 1.73
CA LEU A 316 5.14 1.79 2.78
C LEU A 316 5.61 3.23 2.58
N ARG A 317 5.85 3.67 1.34
CA ARG A 317 6.21 5.07 1.04
C ARG A 317 5.07 6.01 1.41
N PHE A 318 3.85 5.67 0.97
CA PHE A 318 2.65 6.42 1.32
C PHE A 318 2.48 6.52 2.84
N PHE A 319 2.55 5.40 3.56
CA PHE A 319 2.28 5.37 5.00
C PHE A 319 3.37 6.07 5.83
N ARG A 320 4.65 5.95 5.46
CA ARG A 320 5.72 6.74 6.10
C ARG A 320 5.46 8.24 5.99
N ARG A 321 5.00 8.68 4.82
CA ARG A 321 4.76 10.10 4.54
C ARG A 321 3.48 10.62 5.18
N PHE A 322 2.40 9.85 5.16
CA PHE A 322 1.06 10.34 5.50
C PHE A 322 0.36 9.62 6.64
N GLY A 323 0.93 8.55 7.20
CA GLY A 323 0.33 7.81 8.31
C GLY A 323 0.08 8.66 9.55
N GLY A 324 0.84 9.75 9.75
CA GLY A 324 0.62 10.70 10.85
C GLY A 324 -0.59 11.63 10.68
N VAL A 325 -1.24 11.63 9.51
CA VAL A 325 -2.45 12.43 9.24
C VAL A 325 -3.66 11.57 8.88
N LEU A 326 -3.59 10.27 9.18
CA LEU A 326 -4.67 9.29 9.02
C LEU A 326 -5.30 8.91 10.37
N GLU A 327 -5.18 9.74 11.40
CA GLU A 327 -5.66 9.42 12.77
C GLU A 327 -7.16 9.17 12.87
N GLU A 328 -7.96 9.73 11.95
CA GLU A 328 -9.40 9.47 11.85
C GLU A 328 -9.71 8.11 11.19
N ASN A 329 -8.75 7.54 10.45
CA ASN A 329 -8.88 6.28 9.75
C ASN A 329 -8.29 5.14 10.59
N ARG A 330 -8.92 3.96 10.53
CA ARG A 330 -8.38 2.76 11.18
C ARG A 330 -7.39 2.06 10.24
N CYS A 331 -6.10 2.11 10.55
CA CYS A 331 -5.02 1.59 9.73
C CYS A 331 -4.75 0.11 10.03
N ILE A 332 -4.84 -0.74 9.01
CA ILE A 332 -4.78 -2.20 9.10
C ILE A 332 -3.63 -2.71 8.23
N PHE A 333 -2.62 -3.29 8.85
CA PHE A 333 -1.44 -3.80 8.16
C PHE A 333 -1.43 -5.32 8.07
N TYR A 334 -1.27 -5.86 6.87
CA TYR A 334 -1.14 -7.29 6.63
C TYR A 334 0.34 -7.67 6.64
N ARG A 335 0.75 -8.43 7.67
CA ARG A 335 2.11 -8.85 7.97
C ARG A 335 2.31 -10.32 7.61
N PHE A 336 3.15 -10.55 6.61
CA PHE A 336 3.59 -11.87 6.15
C PHE A 336 5.06 -12.12 6.50
N CYS A 337 5.56 -13.34 6.29
CA CYS A 337 6.95 -13.71 6.53
C CYS A 337 7.96 -12.82 5.77
N ASP A 338 9.11 -12.59 6.38
CA ASP A 338 10.22 -11.87 5.74
C ASP A 338 10.93 -12.75 4.71
N PRO A 339 11.37 -12.19 3.57
CA PRO A 339 12.22 -12.91 2.62
C PRO A 339 13.54 -13.33 3.26
N VAL A 340 14.03 -14.51 2.88
CA VAL A 340 15.36 -15.00 3.29
C VAL A 340 16.19 -15.22 2.04
N VAL A 341 17.42 -14.69 2.04
CA VAL A 341 18.37 -14.79 0.92
C VAL A 341 19.68 -15.40 1.38
N LYS A 342 20.40 -16.08 0.48
CA LYS A 342 21.74 -16.59 0.75
C LYS A 342 22.77 -15.51 0.39
N TYR A 343 23.46 -14.97 1.39
CA TYR A 343 24.51 -13.95 1.23
C TYR A 343 25.84 -14.50 1.77
N GLU A 344 26.86 -14.59 0.91
CA GLU A 344 28.19 -15.16 1.26
C GLU A 344 28.10 -16.56 1.92
N GLY A 345 27.14 -17.38 1.48
CA GLY A 345 26.92 -18.74 2.00
C GLY A 345 26.03 -18.81 3.25
N LEU A 346 25.67 -17.68 3.85
CA LEU A 346 24.79 -17.61 5.02
C LEU A 346 23.36 -17.23 4.64
N TRP A 347 22.38 -17.84 5.28
CA TRP A 347 20.98 -17.45 5.14
C TRP A 347 20.69 -16.22 6.00
N VAL A 348 20.21 -15.15 5.36
CA VAL A 348 19.94 -13.86 5.98
C VAL A 348 18.50 -13.44 5.72
N THR A 349 17.77 -13.10 6.79
CA THR A 349 16.43 -12.54 6.72
C THR A 349 16.47 -11.06 6.38
N LEU A 350 15.70 -10.64 5.38
CA LEU A 350 15.57 -9.23 4.98
C LEU A 350 14.55 -8.53 5.88
N GLY A 351 15.01 -7.62 6.73
CA GLY A 351 14.18 -6.96 7.75
C GLY A 351 13.45 -5.68 7.32
N SER A 352 13.12 -5.49 6.04
CA SER A 352 12.50 -4.24 5.55
C SER A 352 11.14 -3.98 6.19
N THR A 353 10.30 -5.01 6.29
CA THR A 353 8.97 -4.94 6.91
C THR A 353 9.08 -4.69 8.41
N PHE A 354 10.00 -5.40 9.07
CA PHE A 354 10.30 -5.20 10.49
C PHE A 354 10.77 -3.76 10.77
N GLY A 355 11.67 -3.22 9.94
CA GLY A 355 12.14 -1.84 10.05
C GLY A 355 11.01 -0.83 9.90
N PHE A 356 10.09 -1.05 8.96
CA PHE A 356 8.88 -0.24 8.82
C PHE A 356 7.98 -0.29 10.06
N LEU A 357 7.75 -1.48 10.63
CA LEU A 357 6.92 -1.63 11.83
C LEU A 357 7.56 -0.98 13.06
N SER A 358 8.87 -1.06 13.20
CA SER A 358 9.61 -0.34 14.25
C SER A 358 9.44 1.18 14.13
N GLU A 359 9.49 1.71 12.90
CA GLU A 359 9.36 3.14 12.61
C GLU A 359 7.91 3.65 12.76
N CYS A 360 6.94 2.95 12.17
CA CYS A 360 5.58 3.43 11.95
C CYS A 360 4.50 2.65 12.71
N GLY A 361 4.82 1.52 13.35
CA GLY A 361 3.84 0.61 13.96
C GLY A 361 3.00 1.23 15.08
N HIS A 362 3.50 2.28 15.73
CA HIS A 362 2.72 3.05 16.72
C HIS A 362 1.46 3.69 16.11
N ARG A 363 1.45 3.99 14.80
CA ARG A 363 0.32 4.57 14.05
C ARG A 363 -0.61 3.54 13.39
N ILE A 364 -0.30 2.26 13.51
CA ILE A 364 -1.12 1.18 12.96
C ILE A 364 -2.09 0.72 14.06
N ASP A 365 -3.36 0.52 13.75
CA ASP A 365 -4.37 0.10 14.74
C ASP A 365 -4.44 -1.42 14.86
N LEU A 366 -4.25 -2.12 13.74
CA LEU A 366 -4.38 -3.57 13.67
C LEU A 366 -3.31 -4.16 12.74
N ILE A 367 -2.61 -5.19 13.21
CA ILE A 367 -1.65 -5.97 12.42
C ILE A 367 -2.20 -7.39 12.28
N ILE A 368 -2.54 -7.78 11.05
CA ILE A 368 -3.09 -9.09 10.72
C ILE A 368 -1.99 -9.94 10.12
N THR A 369 -1.83 -11.18 10.60
CA THR A 369 -0.85 -12.13 10.07
C THR A 369 -1.49 -13.49 9.79
N ASP A 370 -0.92 -14.23 8.84
CA ASP A 370 -1.35 -15.58 8.46
C ASP A 370 -0.86 -16.66 9.44
N THR A 371 0.00 -16.31 10.40
CA THR A 371 0.60 -17.26 11.34
C THR A 371 0.99 -16.61 12.68
N ASP A 372 0.79 -17.33 13.79
CA ASP A 372 1.27 -16.89 15.10
C ASP A 372 2.81 -16.81 15.18
N ALA A 373 3.55 -17.55 14.36
CA ALA A 373 5.01 -17.53 14.37
C ALA A 373 5.58 -16.15 13.98
N THR A 374 4.98 -15.48 12.99
CA THR A 374 5.38 -14.12 12.61
C THR A 374 5.06 -13.12 13.72
N ARG A 375 3.93 -13.28 14.39
CA ARG A 375 3.59 -12.49 15.57
C ARG A 375 4.61 -12.69 16.69
N GLU A 376 4.94 -13.93 17.05
CA GLU A 376 5.91 -14.23 18.12
C GLU A 376 7.30 -13.66 17.80
N GLN A 377 7.75 -13.80 16.55
CA GLN A 377 9.02 -13.24 16.08
C GLN A 377 9.06 -11.70 16.21
N ASP A 378 7.98 -11.02 15.79
CA ASP A 378 7.93 -9.57 15.81
C ASP A 378 7.74 -9.05 17.25
N VAL A 379 6.82 -9.63 18.03
CA VAL A 379 6.51 -9.23 19.42
C VAL A 379 7.69 -9.45 20.37
N GLY A 380 8.52 -10.47 20.13
CA GLY A 380 9.76 -10.67 20.90
C GLY A 380 10.75 -9.51 20.78
N LYS A 381 10.59 -8.64 19.76
CA LYS A 381 11.45 -7.47 19.51
C LYS A 381 10.69 -6.14 19.56
N LEU A 382 9.37 -6.15 19.33
CA LEU A 382 8.46 -5.00 19.27
C LEU A 382 7.28 -5.23 20.23
N ASP A 383 7.59 -5.42 21.51
CA ASP A 383 6.61 -5.70 22.57
C ASP A 383 5.48 -4.66 22.66
N SER A 384 5.79 -3.39 22.40
CA SER A 384 4.83 -2.28 22.37
C SER A 384 3.71 -2.45 21.32
N LEU A 385 3.90 -3.33 20.32
CA LEU A 385 2.90 -3.63 19.30
C LEU A 385 2.11 -4.91 19.60
N ALA A 386 2.41 -5.64 20.69
CA ALA A 386 1.86 -6.98 20.95
C ALA A 386 0.33 -7.04 20.95
N SER A 387 -0.34 -6.01 21.48
CA SER A 387 -1.80 -5.92 21.54
C SER A 387 -2.46 -5.66 20.18
N LYS A 388 -1.67 -5.26 19.17
CA LYS A 388 -2.14 -4.95 17.82
C LYS A 388 -2.08 -6.16 16.89
N TYR A 389 -1.32 -7.20 17.25
CA TYR A 389 -1.16 -8.40 16.43
C TYR A 389 -2.30 -9.39 16.61
N HIS A 390 -2.88 -9.81 15.49
CA HIS A 390 -3.88 -10.86 15.43
C HIS A 390 -3.58 -11.82 14.28
N ALA A 391 -3.52 -13.12 14.58
CA ALA A 391 -3.47 -14.15 13.56
C ALA A 391 -4.88 -14.48 13.07
N VAL A 392 -5.14 -14.33 11.77
CA VAL A 392 -6.34 -14.89 11.13
C VAL A 392 -5.91 -16.15 10.38
N PRO A 393 -6.47 -17.33 10.69
CA PRO A 393 -6.08 -18.56 10.02
C PRO A 393 -6.40 -18.47 8.53
N LEU A 394 -5.56 -19.06 7.68
CA LEU A 394 -5.90 -19.24 6.28
C LEU A 394 -7.17 -20.07 6.13
N VAL A 395 -8.01 -19.71 5.17
CA VAL A 395 -9.20 -20.51 4.81
C VAL A 395 -8.85 -21.54 3.77
N THR A 396 -9.29 -22.78 3.98
CA THR A 396 -9.23 -23.86 2.99
C THR A 396 -10.62 -24.46 2.87
N ARG A 397 -11.15 -24.51 1.64
CA ARG A 397 -12.46 -25.10 1.35
C ARG A 397 -12.32 -26.62 1.33
N ALA A 398 -12.46 -27.25 2.49
CA ALA A 398 -12.53 -28.71 2.57
C ALA A 398 -13.72 -29.21 1.74
N ARG A 399 -13.51 -30.20 0.87
CA ARG A 399 -14.64 -30.87 0.21
C ARG A 399 -15.50 -31.56 1.26
N GLY A 400 -16.77 -31.19 1.32
CA GLY A 400 -17.81 -32.04 1.90
C GLY A 400 -17.98 -33.29 1.02
N GLY A 401 -17.18 -34.32 1.28
CA GLY A 401 -17.23 -35.61 0.60
C GLY A 401 -16.49 -36.66 1.42
N GLU A 402 -16.83 -37.94 1.23
CA GLU A 402 -16.07 -39.02 1.87
C GLU A 402 -14.59 -38.93 1.45
N ASN A 403 -13.69 -38.81 2.42
CA ASN A 403 -12.26 -38.87 2.18
C ASN A 403 -11.95 -40.23 1.52
N PRO A 404 -11.49 -40.26 0.25
CA PRO A 404 -11.28 -41.51 -0.49
C PRO A 404 -10.24 -42.42 0.16
N TYR A 405 -9.44 -41.88 1.09
CA TYR A 405 -8.39 -42.61 1.80
C TYR A 405 -8.81 -43.21 3.14
N ARG A 406 -10.08 -43.07 3.57
CA ARG A 406 -10.52 -43.58 4.89
C ARG A 406 -10.27 -45.08 5.09
N THR A 407 -10.11 -45.85 4.01
CA THR A 407 -9.98 -47.31 4.06
C THR A 407 -8.71 -47.86 3.37
N GLU A 408 -7.88 -47.03 2.76
CA GLU A 408 -6.70 -47.49 2.00
C GLU A 408 -5.42 -47.51 2.86
N THR A 409 -4.84 -48.70 3.01
CA THR A 409 -3.59 -48.94 3.76
C THR A 409 -2.38 -49.24 2.87
N SER A 410 -2.57 -49.45 1.57
CA SER A 410 -1.49 -49.77 0.63
C SER A 410 -0.66 -48.54 0.28
N ARG A 411 0.66 -48.63 0.47
CA ARG A 411 1.62 -47.58 0.07
C ARG A 411 1.83 -47.62 -1.44
N ARG A 412 1.72 -46.46 -2.09
CA ARG A 412 1.95 -46.28 -3.54
C ARG A 412 3.43 -46.04 -3.88
N ASN A 413 4.26 -45.75 -2.87
CA ASN A 413 5.65 -45.30 -2.98
C ASN A 413 5.79 -44.03 -3.82
N ARG A 414 4.82 -43.11 -3.69
CA ARG A 414 4.81 -41.85 -4.43
C ARG A 414 4.59 -40.67 -3.49
N LEU A 415 5.46 -39.67 -3.60
CA LEU A 415 5.34 -38.39 -2.92
C LEU A 415 4.92 -37.31 -3.92
N LEU A 416 4.01 -36.44 -3.51
CA LEU A 416 3.62 -35.27 -4.28
C LEU A 416 4.44 -34.08 -3.84
N TRP A 417 5.09 -33.39 -4.78
CA TRP A 417 5.63 -32.05 -4.56
C TRP A 417 4.94 -31.09 -5.52
N ALA A 418 4.33 -30.03 -4.99
CA ALA A 418 3.64 -29.02 -5.79
C ALA A 418 3.95 -27.61 -5.30
N SER A 419 4.69 -26.83 -6.09
CA SER A 419 5.00 -25.43 -5.78
C SER A 419 5.63 -24.74 -7.00
N ARG A 420 5.92 -23.43 -6.90
CA ARG A 420 6.74 -22.74 -7.90
C ARG A 420 8.18 -23.27 -7.85
N LEU A 421 8.82 -23.40 -9.01
CA LEU A 421 10.23 -23.79 -9.11
C LEU A 421 11.14 -22.55 -8.98
N ASP A 422 10.99 -21.82 -7.88
CA ASP A 422 11.78 -20.63 -7.55
C ASP A 422 12.69 -20.92 -6.34
N GLY A 423 13.80 -20.19 -6.19
CA GLY A 423 14.80 -20.42 -5.13
C GLY A 423 14.21 -20.45 -3.71
N GLN A 424 13.17 -19.64 -3.45
CA GLN A 424 12.40 -19.70 -2.19
C GLN A 424 11.92 -21.13 -1.86
N LYS A 425 11.43 -21.88 -2.85
CA LYS A 425 10.80 -23.19 -2.66
C LYS A 425 11.80 -24.35 -2.68
N ARG A 426 13.08 -24.03 -2.93
CA ARG A 426 14.22 -24.94 -2.93
C ARG A 426 14.04 -26.21 -3.76
N PRO A 427 13.67 -26.12 -5.05
CA PRO A 427 13.64 -27.28 -5.94
C PRO A 427 15.01 -27.97 -6.09
N ASP A 428 16.11 -27.27 -5.77
CA ASP A 428 17.46 -27.84 -5.68
C ASP A 428 17.57 -28.97 -4.65
N LEU A 429 16.84 -28.90 -3.53
CA LEU A 429 16.84 -29.98 -2.52
C LEU A 429 16.21 -31.26 -3.07
N LEU A 430 15.26 -31.16 -4.01
CA LEU A 430 14.66 -32.34 -4.63
C LEU A 430 15.67 -33.15 -5.44
N VAL A 431 16.63 -32.48 -6.07
CA VAL A 431 17.70 -33.12 -6.84
C VAL A 431 18.52 -34.03 -5.92
N GLU A 432 18.94 -33.50 -4.76
CA GLU A 432 19.77 -34.24 -3.82
C GLU A 432 18.99 -35.32 -3.06
N ILE A 433 17.75 -35.02 -2.65
CA ILE A 433 16.83 -36.03 -2.10
C ILE A 433 16.63 -37.17 -3.11
N GLY A 434 16.38 -36.85 -4.38
CA GLY A 434 16.19 -37.83 -5.45
C GLY A 434 17.40 -38.76 -5.63
N ARG A 435 18.63 -38.22 -5.58
CA ARG A 435 19.86 -39.03 -5.62
C ARG A 435 19.96 -40.00 -4.43
N ARG A 436 19.62 -39.54 -3.22
CA ARG A 436 19.67 -40.40 -2.02
C ARG A 436 18.55 -41.43 -1.98
N LEU A 437 17.38 -41.11 -2.51
CA LEU A 437 16.29 -42.07 -2.67
C LEU A 437 16.70 -43.26 -3.56
N ALA A 438 17.43 -43.01 -4.65
CA ALA A 438 17.94 -44.08 -5.51
C ALA A 438 18.79 -45.12 -4.76
N LEU A 439 19.47 -44.69 -3.68
CA LEU A 439 20.33 -45.54 -2.87
C LEU A 439 19.59 -46.19 -1.69
N ARG A 440 18.72 -45.44 -1.00
CA ARG A 440 18.10 -45.87 0.27
C ARG A 440 16.67 -46.37 0.14
N CYS A 441 15.90 -45.86 -0.82
CA CYS A 441 14.49 -46.18 -1.04
C CYS A 441 14.19 -46.19 -2.55
N PRO A 442 14.79 -47.13 -3.33
CA PRO A 442 14.77 -47.07 -4.79
C PRO A 442 13.36 -47.15 -5.41
N SER A 443 12.37 -47.65 -4.67
CA SER A 443 10.97 -47.71 -5.11
C SER A 443 10.20 -46.39 -4.96
N ALA A 444 10.71 -45.44 -4.17
CA ALA A 444 10.01 -44.19 -3.87
C ALA A 444 10.21 -43.15 -4.99
N ILE A 445 9.14 -42.55 -5.51
CA ILE A 445 9.20 -41.54 -6.57
C ILE A 445 8.60 -40.23 -6.06
N ILE A 446 9.27 -39.11 -6.32
CA ILE A 446 8.73 -37.77 -6.11
C ILE A 446 8.21 -37.25 -7.45
N ASP A 447 6.91 -37.02 -7.54
CA ASP A 447 6.34 -36.30 -8.69
C ASP A 447 6.34 -34.80 -8.41
N VAL A 448 6.92 -34.04 -9.34
CA VAL A 448 7.13 -32.60 -9.21
C VAL A 448 6.18 -31.85 -10.13
N PHE A 449 5.24 -31.11 -9.54
CA PHE A 449 4.33 -30.22 -10.25
C PHE A 449 4.68 -28.76 -9.96
N GLY A 450 4.76 -27.94 -11.01
CA GLY A 450 5.18 -26.55 -10.88
C GLY A 450 5.84 -26.02 -12.14
N SER A 451 6.12 -24.72 -12.15
CA SER A 451 6.95 -24.09 -13.16
C SER A 451 7.77 -22.97 -12.51
N PRO A 452 8.90 -22.55 -13.10
CA PRO A 452 9.62 -21.36 -12.65
C PRO A 452 8.78 -20.12 -12.98
N VAL A 453 8.66 -19.18 -12.03
CA VAL A 453 7.79 -18.00 -12.18
C VAL A 453 8.55 -16.70 -11.97
N LEU A 454 9.32 -16.61 -10.89
CA LEU A 454 10.10 -15.42 -10.54
C LEU A 454 11.56 -15.56 -10.96
N GLU A 455 12.10 -16.77 -10.85
CA GLU A 455 13.50 -17.07 -11.10
C GLU A 455 13.62 -18.12 -12.20
N ARG A 456 14.81 -18.21 -12.80
CA ARG A 456 15.10 -19.29 -13.74
C ARG A 456 15.56 -20.51 -12.97
N PHE A 457 14.83 -21.60 -13.10
CA PHE A 457 15.27 -22.93 -12.68
C PHE A 457 15.44 -23.80 -13.91
N ASP A 458 16.60 -24.45 -14.02
CA ASP A 458 16.89 -25.37 -15.12
C ASP A 458 16.26 -26.74 -14.85
N LEU A 459 15.27 -27.11 -15.67
CA LEU A 459 14.55 -28.37 -15.55
C LEU A 459 15.45 -29.58 -15.85
N GLU A 460 16.58 -29.39 -16.55
CA GLU A 460 17.56 -30.45 -16.80
C GLU A 460 18.20 -30.98 -15.50
N HIS A 461 18.12 -30.23 -14.40
CA HIS A 461 18.54 -30.75 -13.08
C HIS A 461 17.72 -31.96 -12.61
N PHE A 462 16.51 -32.16 -13.15
CA PHE A 462 15.70 -33.35 -12.89
C PHE A 462 15.98 -34.50 -13.86
N SER A 463 16.65 -34.24 -14.98
CA SER A 463 16.97 -35.24 -16.00
C SER A 463 17.92 -36.32 -15.45
N GLY A 464 17.62 -37.59 -15.72
CA GLY A 464 18.46 -38.72 -15.33
C GLY A 464 18.34 -39.16 -13.86
N LEU A 465 17.45 -38.55 -13.06
CA LEU A 465 17.16 -38.98 -11.70
C LEU A 465 15.98 -39.98 -11.69
N PRO A 466 16.19 -41.27 -11.37
CA PRO A 466 15.13 -42.29 -11.46
C PRO A 466 13.99 -42.09 -10.45
N ASN A 467 14.24 -41.36 -9.37
CA ASN A 467 13.27 -41.12 -8.29
C ASN A 467 12.58 -39.75 -8.38
N ILE A 468 12.85 -38.96 -9.43
CA ILE A 468 12.18 -37.68 -9.68
C ILE A 468 11.42 -37.75 -11.01
N SER A 469 10.14 -37.38 -11.00
CA SER A 469 9.33 -37.28 -12.22
C SER A 469 8.70 -35.90 -12.31
N TYR A 470 9.24 -35.05 -13.18
CA TYR A 470 8.65 -33.74 -13.46
C TYR A 470 7.36 -33.90 -14.29
N LYS A 471 6.26 -33.33 -13.81
CA LYS A 471 4.91 -33.45 -14.40
C LYS A 471 4.42 -32.17 -15.08
N GLY A 472 5.16 -31.07 -14.97
CA GLY A 472 4.79 -29.78 -15.55
C GLY A 472 4.01 -28.88 -14.59
N ALA A 473 3.50 -27.77 -15.12
CA ALA A 473 2.71 -26.80 -14.37
C ALA A 473 1.32 -27.32 -14.03
N TYR A 474 0.70 -26.74 -12.99
CA TYR A 474 -0.68 -26.98 -12.59
C TYR A 474 -1.39 -25.65 -12.32
N SER A 475 -2.72 -25.62 -12.43
CA SER A 475 -3.51 -24.41 -12.23
C SER A 475 -3.98 -24.24 -10.78
N GLU A 476 -4.49 -25.31 -10.17
CA GLU A 476 -5.04 -25.36 -8.82
C GLU A 476 -4.73 -26.72 -8.21
N PHE A 477 -4.62 -26.81 -6.88
CA PHE A 477 -4.24 -28.06 -6.21
C PHE A 477 -5.24 -29.19 -6.47
N GLU A 478 -6.53 -28.84 -6.57
CA GLU A 478 -7.64 -29.75 -6.84
C GLU A 478 -7.54 -30.46 -8.20
N ALA A 479 -6.76 -29.91 -9.13
CA ALA A 479 -6.51 -30.53 -10.44
C ALA A 479 -5.39 -31.60 -10.38
N LEU A 480 -4.65 -31.68 -9.27
CA LEU A 480 -3.60 -32.68 -9.09
C LEU A 480 -4.22 -34.05 -8.78
N PRO A 481 -3.59 -35.16 -9.20
CA PRO A 481 -4.03 -36.50 -8.85
C PRO A 481 -3.60 -36.86 -7.43
N TYR A 482 -3.96 -36.03 -6.42
CA TYR A 482 -3.57 -36.21 -5.01
C TYR A 482 -3.87 -37.66 -4.56
N GLN A 483 -4.97 -38.22 -5.09
CA GLN A 483 -5.19 -39.63 -5.46
C GLN A 483 -4.07 -40.62 -5.16
N ASP A 484 -3.00 -40.40 -5.89
CA ASP A 484 -1.98 -41.39 -6.21
C ASP A 484 -0.75 -41.26 -5.31
N TYR A 485 -0.84 -40.48 -4.23
CA TYR A 485 0.29 -40.15 -3.37
C TYR A 485 0.08 -40.57 -1.92
N ASP A 486 1.19 -40.91 -1.27
CA ASP A 486 1.20 -41.32 0.14
C ASP A 486 1.35 -40.12 1.08
N ALA A 487 2.09 -39.10 0.66
CA ALA A 487 2.32 -37.87 1.39
C ALA A 487 2.70 -36.70 0.46
N PHE A 488 2.57 -35.49 0.98
CA PHE A 488 2.99 -34.25 0.35
C PHE A 488 4.37 -33.82 0.88
N LEU A 489 5.32 -33.58 -0.02
CA LEU A 489 6.66 -33.10 0.30
C LEU A 489 6.74 -31.60 -0.02
N TYR A 490 7.26 -30.83 0.92
CA TYR A 490 7.46 -29.39 0.80
C TYR A 490 8.87 -29.02 1.25
N THR A 491 9.54 -28.11 0.55
CA THR A 491 10.99 -27.87 0.72
C THR A 491 11.37 -26.40 0.93
N SER A 492 10.41 -25.51 1.19
CA SER A 492 10.64 -24.06 1.18
C SER A 492 11.67 -23.58 2.22
N ALA A 493 12.51 -22.63 1.83
CA ALA A 493 13.46 -21.96 2.73
C ALA A 493 12.77 -20.95 3.67
N PHE A 494 11.64 -20.37 3.25
CA PHE A 494 10.84 -19.46 4.08
C PHE A 494 9.39 -19.40 3.60
N ASP A 495 8.45 -19.36 4.54
CA ASP A 495 7.02 -19.10 4.33
C ASP A 495 6.39 -18.62 5.65
N GLY A 496 5.20 -18.02 5.56
CA GLY A 496 4.30 -17.83 6.71
C GLY A 496 3.61 -19.16 7.00
N LEU A 497 2.38 -19.32 6.55
CA LEU A 497 1.72 -20.63 6.45
C LEU A 497 1.34 -20.91 4.98
N PRO A 498 1.97 -21.90 4.30
CA PRO A 498 1.68 -22.15 2.89
C PRO A 498 0.25 -22.65 2.67
N ASN A 499 -0.51 -22.00 1.77
CA ASN A 499 -1.84 -22.48 1.33
C ASN A 499 -1.79 -23.93 0.84
N VAL A 500 -0.75 -24.29 0.08
CA VAL A 500 -0.61 -25.62 -0.52
C VAL A 500 -0.48 -26.75 0.51
N ILE A 501 0.06 -26.46 1.69
CA ILE A 501 0.12 -27.42 2.80
C ILE A 501 -1.29 -27.70 3.33
N LEU A 502 -2.10 -26.65 3.52
CA LEU A 502 -3.49 -26.81 3.97
C LEU A 502 -4.34 -27.49 2.91
N GLU A 503 -4.14 -27.16 1.64
CA GLU A 503 -4.79 -27.83 0.50
C GLU A 503 -4.42 -29.33 0.48
N ALA A 504 -3.16 -29.70 0.63
CA ALA A 504 -2.72 -31.10 0.72
C ALA A 504 -3.33 -31.83 1.93
N MET A 505 -3.31 -31.21 3.11
CA MET A 505 -3.89 -31.79 4.33
C MET A 505 -5.41 -31.96 4.22
N SER A 506 -6.11 -31.03 3.57
CA SER A 506 -7.56 -31.12 3.34
C SER A 506 -7.94 -32.29 2.43
N HIS A 507 -7.02 -32.72 1.56
CA HIS A 507 -7.15 -33.90 0.71
C HIS A 507 -6.62 -35.18 1.38
N GLY A 508 -6.25 -35.11 2.67
CA GLY A 508 -5.79 -36.26 3.44
C GLY A 508 -4.36 -36.67 3.14
N LEU A 509 -3.52 -35.78 2.61
CA LEU A 509 -2.08 -36.05 2.50
C LEU A 509 -1.36 -35.62 3.79
N PRO A 510 -0.65 -36.54 4.48
CA PRO A 510 0.31 -36.16 5.50
C PRO A 510 1.43 -35.33 4.87
N VAL A 511 2.06 -34.46 5.65
CA VAL A 511 3.02 -33.49 5.12
C VAL A 511 4.42 -33.74 5.65
N ILE A 512 5.42 -33.74 4.79
CA ILE A 512 6.83 -33.61 5.13
C ILE A 512 7.28 -32.20 4.75
N ALA A 513 7.66 -31.39 5.73
CA ALA A 513 7.98 -29.97 5.49
C ALA A 513 9.04 -29.45 6.47
N PRO A 514 9.76 -28.36 6.12
CA PRO A 514 10.74 -27.77 7.02
C PRO A 514 10.07 -26.96 8.14
N ASP A 515 10.75 -26.85 9.27
CA ASP A 515 10.35 -26.01 10.41
C ASP A 515 10.64 -24.53 10.15
N VAL A 516 9.86 -23.95 9.23
CA VAL A 516 9.94 -22.53 8.88
C VAL A 516 8.57 -21.87 9.07
N GLY A 517 8.60 -20.66 9.64
CA GLY A 517 7.40 -19.86 9.86
C GLY A 517 6.32 -20.60 10.66
N GLY A 518 5.10 -20.62 10.12
CA GLY A 518 3.93 -21.24 10.72
C GLY A 518 3.73 -22.72 10.43
N ILE A 519 4.64 -23.39 9.70
CA ILE A 519 4.43 -24.78 9.28
C ILE A 519 4.25 -25.72 10.48
N SER A 520 4.98 -25.49 11.57
CA SER A 520 4.88 -26.27 12.82
C SER A 520 3.53 -26.18 13.53
N GLN A 521 2.67 -25.20 13.17
CA GLN A 521 1.31 -25.09 13.72
C GLN A 521 0.34 -26.12 13.13
N VAL A 522 0.65 -26.66 11.95
CA VAL A 522 -0.20 -27.63 11.23
C VAL A 522 0.49 -28.95 10.95
N VAL A 523 1.82 -28.96 10.81
CA VAL A 523 2.65 -30.17 10.68
C VAL A 523 3.16 -30.56 12.07
N THR A 524 2.43 -31.49 12.68
CA THR A 524 2.70 -32.05 14.00
C THR A 524 3.02 -33.54 13.86
N PRO A 525 3.52 -34.22 14.90
CA PRO A 525 3.71 -35.67 14.86
C PRO A 525 2.44 -36.48 14.52
N ALA A 526 1.24 -35.88 14.66
CA ALA A 526 -0.03 -36.49 14.30
C ALA A 526 -0.44 -36.23 12.84
N THR A 527 0.15 -35.28 12.14
CA THR A 527 -0.25 -34.87 10.77
C THR A 527 0.87 -35.02 9.75
N GLY A 528 2.10 -35.27 10.19
CA GLY A 528 3.23 -35.43 9.30
C GLY A 528 4.60 -35.40 10.01
N PHE A 529 5.61 -34.93 9.27
CA PHE A 529 7.00 -34.89 9.70
C PHE A 529 7.58 -33.50 9.47
N LEU A 530 8.00 -32.88 10.57
CA LEU A 530 8.68 -31.61 10.56
C LEU A 530 10.20 -31.83 10.47
N VAL A 531 10.83 -31.23 9.48
CA VAL A 531 12.28 -31.31 9.26
C VAL A 531 12.93 -30.05 9.85
N GLY A 532 13.95 -30.21 10.70
CA GLY A 532 14.63 -29.07 11.30
C GLY A 532 15.20 -28.12 10.23
N ASN A 533 15.03 -26.81 10.44
CA ASN A 533 15.52 -25.78 9.52
C ASN A 533 17.02 -25.50 9.76
N ASP A 534 17.87 -26.43 9.31
CA ASP A 534 19.32 -26.32 9.41
C ASP A 534 19.88 -25.46 8.26
N PRO A 535 20.83 -24.53 8.50
CA PRO A 535 21.50 -23.79 7.44
C PRO A 535 22.36 -24.65 6.51
N ASP A 536 22.77 -25.84 6.96
CA ASP A 536 23.51 -26.83 6.16
C ASP A 536 22.55 -27.71 5.35
N ASP A 537 22.69 -27.64 4.03
CA ASP A 537 21.83 -28.36 3.09
C ASP A 537 21.97 -29.89 3.24
N GLU A 538 23.15 -30.39 3.61
CA GLU A 538 23.39 -31.83 3.83
C GLU A 538 22.58 -32.38 5.01
N THR A 539 22.60 -31.65 6.13
CA THR A 539 21.80 -31.96 7.33
C THR A 539 20.30 -31.87 7.03
N LEU A 540 19.89 -30.84 6.29
CA LEU A 540 18.50 -30.65 5.89
C LEU A 540 17.99 -31.80 5.00
N VAL A 541 18.76 -32.20 3.98
CA VAL A 541 18.44 -33.37 3.12
C VAL A 541 18.34 -34.64 3.93
N GLU A 542 19.25 -34.87 4.87
CA GLU A 542 19.21 -36.07 5.71
C GLU A 542 17.95 -36.11 6.58
N GLY A 543 17.49 -34.95 7.08
CA GLY A 543 16.21 -34.82 7.77
C GLY A 543 15.01 -35.22 6.89
N TYR A 544 14.96 -34.76 5.63
CA TYR A 544 13.95 -35.20 4.67
C TYR A 544 14.03 -36.71 4.41
N MET A 545 15.23 -37.25 4.19
CA MET A 545 15.42 -38.68 3.94
C MET A 545 14.93 -39.54 5.10
N ASN A 546 15.19 -39.12 6.34
CA ASN A 546 14.71 -39.83 7.53
C ASN A 546 13.18 -39.79 7.63
N ALA A 547 12.55 -38.65 7.34
CA ALA A 547 11.08 -38.57 7.29
C ALA A 547 10.49 -39.48 6.20
N ILE A 548 11.06 -39.45 4.98
CA ILE A 548 10.60 -40.26 3.85
C ILE A 548 10.77 -41.76 4.14
N CYS A 549 11.92 -42.16 4.70
CA CYS A 549 12.18 -43.55 5.06
C CYS A 549 11.16 -44.05 6.10
N ARG A 550 10.80 -43.24 7.10
CA ARG A 550 9.79 -43.60 8.11
C ARG A 550 8.39 -43.81 7.53
N ILE A 551 8.03 -43.09 6.47
CA ILE A 551 6.77 -43.33 5.76
C ILE A 551 6.77 -44.72 5.12
N TYR A 552 7.89 -45.13 4.52
CA TYR A 552 7.97 -46.35 3.71
C TYR A 552 8.52 -47.59 4.43
N ASP A 553 9.12 -47.44 5.60
CA ASP A 553 9.65 -48.57 6.42
C ASP A 553 8.56 -49.35 7.17
N GLY A 554 7.30 -48.92 7.08
CA GLY A 554 6.18 -49.60 7.71
C GLY A 554 5.84 -49.15 9.12
N THR A 555 6.66 -48.30 9.74
CA THR A 555 6.53 -47.93 11.17
C THR A 555 5.43 -46.91 11.45
N VAL A 556 4.95 -46.23 10.41
CA VAL A 556 3.98 -45.15 10.51
C VAL A 556 2.59 -45.62 10.08
N ASP A 557 1.59 -45.34 10.90
CA ASP A 557 0.18 -45.47 10.52
C ASP A 557 -0.24 -44.28 9.66
N LEU A 558 -0.14 -44.45 8.34
CA LEU A 558 -0.52 -43.43 7.39
C LEU A 558 -2.00 -43.06 7.52
N ALA A 559 -2.90 -44.03 7.75
CA ALA A 559 -4.34 -43.74 7.83
C ALA A 559 -4.65 -42.78 8.98
N SER A 560 -4.03 -42.99 10.15
CA SER A 560 -4.13 -42.07 11.29
C SER A 560 -3.60 -40.66 10.96
N LEU A 561 -2.45 -40.55 10.28
CA LEU A 561 -1.93 -39.24 9.86
C LEU A 561 -2.89 -38.53 8.88
N ARG A 562 -3.45 -39.26 7.91
CA ARG A 562 -4.41 -38.71 6.94
C ARG A 562 -5.64 -38.14 7.64
N GLU A 563 -6.23 -38.90 8.57
CA GLU A 563 -7.42 -38.47 9.30
C GLU A 563 -7.13 -37.24 10.16
N ALA A 564 -6.01 -37.23 10.88
CA ALA A 564 -5.61 -36.09 11.69
C ALA A 564 -5.35 -34.83 10.85
N SER A 565 -4.76 -34.96 9.65
CA SER A 565 -4.54 -33.83 8.74
C SER A 565 -5.86 -33.19 8.30
N VAL A 566 -6.83 -33.99 7.86
CA VAL A 566 -8.16 -33.48 7.46
C VAL A 566 -8.85 -32.82 8.65
N ARG A 567 -8.86 -33.49 9.80
CA ARG A 567 -9.52 -33.00 11.02
C ARG A 567 -8.97 -31.64 11.46
N LEU A 568 -7.64 -31.48 11.45
CA LEU A 568 -7.01 -30.22 11.82
C LEU A 568 -7.46 -29.07 10.91
N VAL A 569 -7.51 -29.31 9.58
CA VAL A 569 -7.97 -28.31 8.61
C VAL A 569 -9.45 -27.98 8.83
N GLU A 570 -10.31 -28.98 9.03
CA GLU A 570 -11.74 -28.78 9.30
C GLU A 570 -11.99 -27.94 10.57
N GLU A 571 -11.23 -28.21 11.63
CA GLU A 571 -11.37 -27.53 12.93
C GLU A 571 -10.83 -26.09 12.91
N ARG A 572 -9.67 -25.86 12.27
CA ARG A 572 -8.92 -24.60 12.41
C ARG A 572 -8.92 -23.71 11.16
N HIS A 573 -9.08 -24.30 9.98
CA HIS A 573 -8.93 -23.63 8.68
C HIS A 573 -10.18 -23.73 7.80
N SER A 574 -11.30 -24.21 8.34
CA SER A 574 -12.58 -24.20 7.64
C SER A 574 -13.11 -22.78 7.44
N GLU A 575 -13.98 -22.61 6.45
CA GLU A 575 -14.68 -21.34 6.19
C GLU A 575 -15.39 -20.81 7.45
N LYS A 576 -16.02 -21.70 8.23
CA LYS A 576 -16.66 -21.34 9.50
C LYS A 576 -15.66 -20.77 10.52
N ALA A 577 -14.49 -21.42 10.68
CA ALA A 577 -13.46 -20.97 11.61
C ALA A 577 -12.87 -19.61 11.17
N PHE A 578 -12.59 -19.47 9.87
CA PHE A 578 -12.10 -18.23 9.27
C PHE A 578 -13.08 -17.07 9.47
N MET A 579 -14.35 -17.24 9.07
CA MET A 579 -15.40 -16.23 9.20
C MET A 579 -15.61 -15.80 10.65
N ARG A 580 -15.54 -16.74 11.60
CA ARG A 580 -15.63 -16.43 13.04
C ARG A 580 -14.46 -15.57 13.51
N GLN A 581 -13.24 -15.84 13.04
CA GLN A 581 -12.08 -15.03 13.45
C GLN A 581 -12.10 -13.64 12.82
N VAL A 582 -12.44 -13.54 11.53
CA VAL A 582 -12.61 -12.23 10.87
C VAL A 582 -13.68 -11.42 11.62
N ALA A 583 -14.81 -12.02 11.97
CA ALA A 583 -15.85 -11.36 12.75
C ALA A 583 -15.33 -10.86 14.10
N LEU A 584 -14.60 -11.69 14.85
CA LEU A 584 -14.06 -11.32 16.16
C LEU A 584 -13.09 -10.13 16.08
N ILE A 585 -12.12 -10.18 15.17
CA ILE A 585 -11.05 -9.18 15.05
C ILE A 585 -11.58 -7.82 14.58
N PHE A 586 -12.59 -7.85 13.69
CA PHE A 586 -13.20 -6.64 13.15
C PHE A 586 -14.41 -6.15 13.95
N GLY A 587 -14.81 -6.86 15.02
CA GLY A 587 -15.96 -6.49 15.85
C GLY A 587 -17.31 -6.64 15.15
N LEU A 588 -17.43 -7.64 14.27
CA LEU A 588 -18.65 -7.97 13.52
C LEU A 588 -19.34 -9.21 14.11
N HIS A 589 -20.55 -9.50 13.65
CA HIS A 589 -21.34 -10.67 14.08
C HIS A 589 -21.52 -11.66 12.93
N THR A 590 -21.45 -12.95 13.22
CA THR A 590 -21.76 -14.01 12.27
C THR A 590 -23.29 -14.19 12.18
N GLN A 591 -23.82 -14.49 10.98
CA GLN A 591 -25.25 -14.76 10.83
C GLN A 591 -25.64 -16.00 11.66
N GLY A 592 -26.52 -15.81 12.66
CA GLY A 592 -27.04 -16.89 13.51
C GLY A 592 -26.72 -16.77 15.00
N GLU A 593 -25.74 -15.94 15.39
CA GLU A 593 -25.47 -15.62 16.80
C GLU A 593 -26.09 -14.26 17.15
N ARG A 594 -27.33 -14.26 17.68
CA ARG A 594 -27.89 -13.05 18.32
C ARG A 594 -27.01 -12.69 19.51
N PRO A 595 -26.75 -11.40 19.78
CA PRO A 595 -26.02 -11.00 20.97
C PRO A 595 -26.83 -11.45 22.20
N SER A 596 -26.29 -12.42 22.95
CA SER A 596 -26.71 -12.55 24.33
C SER A 596 -26.23 -11.29 25.03
N HIS A 597 -27.17 -10.55 25.62
CA HIS A 597 -26.86 -9.40 26.45
C HIS A 597 -25.86 -9.84 27.52
N ILE A 598 -24.59 -9.47 27.35
CA ILE A 598 -23.62 -9.52 28.44
C ILE A 598 -24.03 -8.38 29.35
N HIS A 599 -24.74 -8.73 30.41
CA HIS A 599 -24.94 -7.86 31.55
C HIS A 599 -23.56 -7.42 32.06
N ALA A 600 -23.32 -6.11 31.99
CA ALA A 600 -22.38 -5.45 32.87
C ALA A 600 -22.74 -5.77 34.32
N ASN A 601 -21.99 -6.66 34.97
CA ASN A 601 -21.79 -6.69 36.41
C ASN A 601 -20.74 -7.75 36.77
N SER A 602 -19.49 -7.30 36.94
CA SER A 602 -18.59 -7.76 38.02
C SER A 602 -17.21 -7.12 37.82
N ALA A 603 -17.12 -5.81 38.07
CA ALA A 603 -15.89 -5.18 38.51
C ALA A 603 -16.14 -4.70 39.93
N GLU A 604 -15.93 -5.59 40.91
CA GLU A 604 -15.67 -5.24 42.31
C GLU A 604 -15.28 -6.53 43.07
N ARG A 605 -14.12 -6.48 43.75
CA ARG A 605 -13.43 -7.53 44.55
C ARG A 605 -12.58 -8.47 43.68
N LEU A 606 -11.25 -8.54 43.80
CA LEU A 606 -10.28 -8.21 44.85
C LEU A 606 -8.96 -7.76 44.19
#